data_AF-A0A9D6NA87-F1
#
_entry.id   AF-A0A9D6NA87-F1
#
_cell.length_a   1.000
_cell.length_b   1.000
_cell.length_c   1.000
_cell.angle_alpha   90.00
_cell.angle_beta   90.00
_cell.angle_gamma   90.00
#
_symmetry.space_group_name_H-M   'P 1'
#
loop_
_entity.id
_entity.type
_entity.pdbx_description
1 polymer ?
#
loop_
_entity_poly.entity_id
_entity_poly.type
_entity_poly.pdbx_seq_one_letter_code
_entity_poly.pdbx_strand_id
1 'polypeptide(L)'
;MSDNTPDEPEGGGAGTEVDEAMRLMQFAMGTLKPEERQVLNDLRKEIDEAAHTASAGFDKRLEFCYAIKFSKDKIPSQRLQEAVERYIKAVEG
;
A
#
# COMPACT_ATOMS: atom_id res chain seq x y z
N MET A 1 22.91 -6.19 -38.58
CA MET A 1 23.35 -5.58 -37.30
C MET A 1 22.07 -5.38 -36.52
N SER A 2 21.83 -6.24 -35.53
CA SER A 2 20.63 -6.14 -34.70
C SER A 2 20.88 -5.07 -33.65
N ASP A 3 20.27 -3.92 -33.85
CA ASP A 3 20.18 -2.86 -32.86
C ASP A 3 19.30 -3.39 -31.71
N ASN A 4 19.96 -3.90 -30.67
CA ASN A 4 19.31 -4.40 -29.46
C ASN A 4 19.53 -3.33 -28.40
N THR A 5 18.79 -2.24 -28.54
CA THR A 5 18.66 -1.24 -27.48
C THR A 5 17.61 -1.79 -26.52
N PRO A 6 17.97 -2.12 -25.26
CA PRO A 6 16.95 -2.42 -24.26
C PRO A 6 16.13 -1.15 -24.06
N ASP A 7 14.84 -1.26 -24.37
CA ASP A 7 13.81 -0.28 -24.04
C ASP A 7 13.75 -0.22 -22.50
N GLU A 8 14.53 0.70 -21.91
CA GLU A 8 14.31 1.13 -20.54
C GLU A 8 12.89 1.68 -20.49
N PRO A 9 12.01 1.19 -19.60
CA PRO A 9 10.71 1.82 -19.44
C PRO A 9 10.92 3.19 -18.76
N GLU A 10 11.09 4.22 -19.59
CA GLU A 10 10.89 5.62 -19.23
C GLU A 10 9.42 5.82 -18.85
N GLY A 11 9.15 5.72 -17.55
CA GLY A 11 7.81 5.88 -16.97
C GLY A 11 7.87 6.55 -15.61
N GLY A 12 8.64 7.63 -15.47
CA GLY A 12 8.68 8.44 -14.26
C GLY A 12 7.39 9.25 -14.08
N GLY A 13 6.82 9.21 -12.88
CA GLY A 13 5.96 10.30 -12.40
C GLY A 13 4.94 9.97 -11.31
N ALA A 14 4.39 8.74 -11.26
CA ALA A 14 3.43 8.35 -10.21
C ALA A 14 3.28 6.82 -10.11
N GLY A 15 3.32 6.12 -11.26
CA GLY A 15 3.31 4.66 -11.29
C GLY A 15 4.48 4.05 -10.51
N THR A 16 5.68 4.60 -10.66
CA THR A 16 6.90 4.07 -10.03
C THR A 16 6.89 4.17 -8.50
N GLU A 17 6.48 5.30 -7.95
CA GLU A 17 6.50 5.51 -6.48
C GLU A 17 5.37 4.73 -5.79
N VAL A 18 4.19 4.71 -6.40
CA VAL A 18 3.06 3.90 -5.94
C VAL A 18 3.40 2.40 -6.02
N ASP A 19 4.00 1.95 -7.14
CA ASP A 19 4.42 0.56 -7.31
C ASP A 19 5.57 0.16 -6.35
N GLU A 20 6.54 1.04 -6.12
CA GLU A 20 7.61 0.81 -5.15
C GLU A 20 7.04 0.70 -3.74
N ALA A 21 6.16 1.62 -3.35
CA ALA A 21 5.48 1.58 -2.06
C ALA A 21 4.65 0.30 -1.91
N MET A 22 3.95 -0.14 -2.95
CA MET A 22 3.21 -1.42 -2.95
C MET A 22 4.12 -2.63 -2.78
N ARG A 23 5.29 -2.66 -3.44
CA ARG A 23 6.27 -3.75 -3.25
C ARG A 23 6.80 -3.77 -1.83
N LEU A 24 7.15 -2.61 -1.27
CA LEU A 24 7.61 -2.49 0.12
C LEU A 24 6.52 -2.94 1.10
N MET A 25 5.27 -2.56 0.86
CA MET A 25 4.13 -2.99 1.66
C MET A 25 3.95 -4.51 1.63
N GLN A 26 4.00 -5.14 0.45
CA GLN A 26 3.90 -6.60 0.33
C GLN A 26 5.02 -7.32 1.06
N PHE A 27 6.25 -6.82 0.95
CA PHE A 27 7.39 -7.37 1.67
C PHE A 27 7.22 -7.22 3.19
N ALA A 28 6.82 -6.03 3.66
CA ALA A 28 6.59 -5.77 5.07
C ALA A 28 5.47 -6.66 5.64
N MET A 29 4.36 -6.81 4.92
CA MET A 29 3.27 -7.74 5.26
C MET A 29 3.74 -9.20 5.38
N GLY A 30 4.67 -9.61 4.51
CA GLY A 30 5.30 -10.93 4.57
C GLY A 30 6.12 -11.19 5.83
N THR A 31 6.53 -10.14 6.56
CA THR A 31 7.31 -10.25 7.81
C THR A 31 6.47 -10.13 9.08
N LEU A 32 5.18 -9.85 8.96
CA LEU A 32 4.30 -9.64 10.11
C LEU A 32 4.01 -10.95 10.86
N LYS A 33 3.82 -10.81 12.17
CA LYS A 33 3.34 -11.88 13.05
C LYS A 33 1.91 -12.26 12.69
N PRO A 34 1.47 -13.49 13.04
CA PRO A 34 0.11 -13.94 12.78
C PRO A 34 -0.97 -13.00 13.34
N GLU A 35 -0.75 -12.45 14.53
CA GLU A 35 -1.68 -11.50 15.19
C GLU A 35 -1.82 -10.19 14.39
N GLU A 36 -0.70 -9.61 13.94
CA GLU A 36 -0.69 -8.41 13.11
C GLU A 36 -1.35 -8.66 11.74
N ARG A 37 -1.14 -9.84 11.15
CA ARG A 37 -1.80 -10.26 9.91
C ARG A 37 -3.31 -10.42 10.09
N GLN A 38 -3.74 -10.90 11.26
CA GLN A 38 -5.16 -10.99 11.58
C GLN A 38 -5.78 -9.58 11.61
N VAL A 39 -5.13 -8.63 12.29
CA VAL A 39 -5.58 -7.23 12.31
C VAL A 39 -5.64 -6.65 10.89
N LEU A 40 -4.64 -6.89 10.03
CA LEU A 40 -4.69 -6.45 8.64
C LEU A 40 -5.86 -7.04 7.85
N ASN A 41 -6.15 -8.32 8.04
CA ASN A 41 -7.29 -8.96 7.37
C ASN A 41 -8.62 -8.38 7.84
N ASP A 42 -8.73 -8.07 9.14
CA ASP A 42 -9.94 -7.47 9.70
C ASP A 42 -10.13 -6.04 9.19
N LEU A 43 -9.08 -5.21 9.19
CA LEU A 43 -9.10 -3.86 8.58
C LEU A 43 -9.50 -3.91 7.10
N ARG A 44 -8.99 -4.89 6.35
CA ARG A 44 -9.34 -5.05 4.94
C ARG A 44 -10.83 -5.36 4.74
N LYS A 45 -11.39 -6.23 5.58
CA LYS A 45 -12.84 -6.54 5.55
C LYS A 45 -13.68 -5.32 5.88
N GLU A 46 -13.33 -4.59 6.95
CA GLU A 46 -14.04 -3.37 7.35
C GLU A 46 -14.07 -2.34 6.21
N ILE A 47 -12.96 -2.17 5.50
CA ILE A 47 -12.86 -1.26 4.35
C ILE A 47 -13.61 -1.78 3.14
N ASP A 48 -13.58 -3.09 2.88
CA ASP A 48 -14.36 -3.69 1.80
C ASP A 48 -15.86 -3.52 2.04
N GLU A 49 -16.32 -3.71 3.29
CA GLU A 49 -17.70 -3.44 3.72
C GLU A 49 -18.06 -1.95 3.60
N ALA A 50 -17.21 -1.05 4.09
CA ALA A 50 -17.42 0.39 3.96
C ALA A 50 -17.58 0.82 2.49
N ALA A 51 -16.74 0.26 1.62
CA ALA A 51 -16.76 0.57 0.19
C ALA A 51 -18.07 0.17 -0.52
N HIS A 52 -18.79 -0.85 -0.02
CA HIS A 52 -20.09 -1.21 -0.57
C HIS A 52 -21.15 -0.12 -0.37
N THR A 53 -20.95 0.73 0.64
CA THR A 53 -21.86 1.84 0.99
C THR A 53 -21.29 3.22 0.68
N ALA A 54 -20.05 3.28 0.20
CA ALA A 54 -19.33 4.53 0.03
C ALA A 54 -19.72 5.27 -1.26
N SER A 55 -19.58 6.59 -1.23
CA SER A 55 -19.82 7.48 -2.37
C SER A 55 -18.70 7.40 -3.42
N ALA A 56 -18.96 7.97 -4.59
CA ALA A 56 -17.94 8.16 -5.62
C ALA A 56 -16.71 8.90 -5.03
N GLY A 57 -15.53 8.29 -5.15
CA GLY A 57 -14.28 8.81 -4.59
C GLY A 57 -13.66 7.98 -3.46
N PHE A 58 -14.30 6.90 -3.02
CA PHE A 58 -13.71 5.98 -2.03
C PHE A 58 -12.57 5.15 -2.63
N ASP A 59 -11.33 5.45 -2.23
CA ASP A 59 -10.16 4.65 -2.59
C ASP A 59 -9.84 3.65 -1.49
N LYS A 60 -10.23 2.39 -1.70
CA LYS A 60 -9.98 1.29 -0.76
C LYS A 60 -8.50 1.17 -0.34
N ARG A 61 -7.57 1.43 -1.26
CA ARG A 61 -6.14 1.23 -1.01
C ARG A 61 -5.59 2.36 -0.15
N LEU A 62 -6.01 3.59 -0.43
CA LEU A 62 -5.64 4.75 0.37
C LEU A 62 -6.21 4.63 1.79
N GLU A 63 -7.48 4.27 1.92
CA GLU A 63 -8.14 4.04 3.21
C GLU A 63 -7.44 2.92 4.01
N PHE A 64 -7.02 1.84 3.34
CA PHE A 64 -6.27 0.77 3.99
C PHE A 64 -4.92 1.22 4.52
N CYS A 65 -4.20 2.04 3.75
CA CYS A 65 -2.94 2.62 4.19
C CYS A 65 -3.12 3.56 5.39
N TYR A 66 -4.20 4.35 5.40
CA TYR A 66 -4.56 5.18 6.54
C TYR A 66 -4.91 4.37 7.78
N ALA A 67 -5.73 3.32 7.64
CA ALA A 67 -6.09 2.45 8.75
C ALA A 67 -4.85 1.81 9.40
N ILE A 68 -3.88 1.36 8.60
CA ILE A 68 -2.60 0.85 9.11
C ILE A 68 -1.80 1.95 9.81
N LYS A 69 -1.72 3.15 9.21
CA LYS A 69 -0.98 4.30 9.75
C LYS A 69 -1.48 4.71 11.14
N PHE A 70 -2.79 4.58 11.39
CA PHE A 70 -3.39 4.89 12.68
C PHE A 70 -3.42 3.70 13.67
N SER A 71 -3.27 2.46 13.19
CA SER A 71 -3.27 1.25 14.02
C SER A 71 -1.88 0.88 14.55
N LYS A 72 -1.02 1.86 14.89
CA LYS A 72 0.38 1.63 15.34
C LYS A 72 0.47 0.81 16.64
N ASP A 73 -0.58 0.85 17.45
CA ASP A 73 -0.72 0.08 18.68
C ASP A 73 -0.89 -1.42 18.39
N LYS A 74 -1.61 -1.77 17.31
CA LYS A 74 -1.87 -3.16 16.90
C LYS A 74 -0.88 -3.69 15.86
N ILE A 75 -0.34 -2.81 15.04
CA ILE A 75 0.62 -3.12 13.97
C ILE A 75 1.86 -2.25 14.16
N PRO A 76 2.74 -2.60 15.12
CA PRO A 76 3.94 -1.84 15.45
C PRO A 76 5.07 -1.98 14.41
N SER A 77 4.86 -2.75 13.34
CA SER A 77 5.86 -2.96 12.28
C SER A 77 6.28 -1.66 11.59
N GLN A 78 7.44 -1.13 11.97
CA GLN A 78 7.99 0.11 11.41
C GLN A 78 8.13 0.05 9.88
N ARG A 79 8.56 -1.10 9.33
CA ARG A 79 8.70 -1.28 7.89
C ARG A 79 7.37 -1.13 7.16
N LEU A 80 6.29 -1.65 7.74
CA LEU A 80 4.96 -1.50 7.17
C LEU A 80 4.50 -0.04 7.27
N GLN A 81 4.73 0.61 8.41
CA GLN A 81 4.39 2.02 8.64
C GLN A 81 5.10 2.95 7.65
N GLU A 82 6.38 2.73 7.38
CA GLU A 82 7.14 3.49 6.38
C GLU A 82 6.62 3.24 4.96
N ALA A 83 6.28 2.00 4.63
CA ALA A 83 5.76 1.65 3.31
C ALA A 83 4.37 2.25 3.04
N VAL A 84 3.45 2.23 4.01
CA VAL A 84 2.14 2.87 3.87
C VAL A 84 2.26 4.39 3.80
N GLU A 85 3.20 5.01 4.54
CA GLU A 85 3.41 6.45 4.47
C GLU A 85 3.95 6.89 3.11
N ARG A 86 4.84 6.10 2.50
CA ARG A 86 5.30 6.32 1.12
C ARG A 86 4.15 6.22 0.13
N TYR A 87 3.29 5.20 0.28
CA TYR A 87 2.12 5.04 -0.59
C TYR A 87 1.19 6.24 -0.51
N ILE A 88 0.84 6.68 0.71
CA ILE A 88 -0.03 7.84 0.93
C ILE A 88 0.56 9.09 0.25
N LYS A 89 1.86 9.36 0.47
CA LYS A 89 2.54 10.49 -0.18
C LYS A 89 2.54 10.41 -1.69
N ALA A 90 2.72 9.21 -2.26
CA ALA A 90 2.74 9.01 -3.71
C ALA A 90 1.35 9.13 -4.35
N VAL A 91 0.27 8.88 -3.59
CA VAL A 91 -1.12 8.98 -4.06
C VAL A 91 -1.68 10.40 -3.89
N GLU A 92 -1.32 11.09 -2.81
CA GLU A 92 -1.81 12.45 -2.49
C GLU A 92 -0.91 13.58 -3.03
N GLY A 93 0.28 13.25 -3.55
CA GLY A 93 1.33 14.17 -4.01
C GLY A 93 1.02 14.87 -5.33
#